data_AF-A0A2D0NAT3-F1
#
_entry.id   AF-A0A2D0NAT3-F1
#
_cell.length_a   1.000
_cell.length_b   1.000
_cell.length_c   1.000
_cell.angle_alpha   90.00
_cell.angle_beta   90.00
_cell.angle_gamma   90.00
#
_symmetry.space_group_name_H-M   'P 1'
#
loop_
_entity.id
_entity.type
_entity.pdbx_description
1 polymer ?
#
loop_
_entity_poly.entity_id
_entity_poly.type
_entity_poly.pdbx_seq_one_letter_code
_entity_poly.pdbx_strand_id
1 'polypeptide(L)'
;MSTTSHPDIPLWIQNRIIGFFNRARNVDMILDGTIRDDPADGPGKTMGRTLAARILRVRNELPRRRFSDLAEIDRIAGVGTGTLQDLVYSFGVSAAEAFRGSMYESGTIYEGNWALEFFRFPLEDQQEFESIARDEKELRQFVLEKLTDLLQERSVGAKAAEAMLTDIRTAYIDQYSNSTPAAAYALALWFYEFDADNWFSWERIQQQTIAYFEHNASTYPWLMDLYLFKGFRNKGIIPSGICPEDLPVVVNWAEQTITLWVSALYD
;
A
#
# COMPACT_ATOMS: atom_id res chain seq x y z
N MET A 1 -1.73 2.61 -34.04
CA MET A 1 -2.55 2.03 -32.95
C MET A 1 -2.56 3.07 -31.84
N SER A 2 -3.69 3.72 -31.61
CA SER A 2 -3.83 4.79 -30.62
C SER A 2 -4.23 4.15 -29.29
N THR A 3 -3.31 4.18 -28.33
CA THR A 3 -3.57 3.94 -26.91
C THR A 3 -4.43 5.11 -26.43
N THR A 4 -5.73 4.90 -26.31
CA THR A 4 -6.58 5.76 -25.49
C THR A 4 -6.24 5.44 -24.03
N SER A 5 -5.11 5.96 -23.55
CA SER A 5 -4.83 5.96 -22.11
C SER A 5 -5.94 6.76 -21.45
N HIS A 6 -6.48 6.29 -20.32
CA HIS A 6 -7.26 7.14 -19.42
C HIS A 6 -6.23 8.00 -18.65
N PRO A 7 -5.92 9.23 -19.08
CA PRO A 7 -4.81 9.99 -18.48
C PRO A 7 -5.05 10.30 -16.99
N ASP A 8 -6.30 10.26 -16.55
CA ASP A 8 -6.70 10.63 -15.19
C ASP A 8 -6.64 9.46 -14.19
N ILE A 9 -6.46 8.21 -14.65
CA ILE A 9 -6.38 7.04 -13.76
C ILE A 9 -4.90 6.65 -13.60
N PRO A 10 -4.32 6.71 -12.39
CA PRO A 10 -2.96 6.23 -12.14
C PRO A 10 -2.72 4.80 -12.65
N LEU A 11 -1.59 4.58 -13.32
CA LEU A 11 -1.26 3.29 -13.97
C LEU A 11 -1.36 2.10 -13.00
N TRP A 12 -0.99 2.29 -11.74
CA TRP A 12 -1.07 1.24 -10.72
C TRP A 12 -2.50 0.81 -10.43
N ILE A 13 -3.47 1.74 -10.43
CA ILE A 13 -4.91 1.43 -10.28
C ILE A 13 -5.39 0.64 -11.51
N GLN A 14 -5.00 1.08 -12.71
CA GLN A 14 -5.32 0.36 -13.95
C GLN A 14 -4.82 -1.09 -13.88
N ASN A 15 -3.57 -1.28 -13.47
CA ASN A 15 -2.96 -2.60 -13.31
C ASN A 15 -3.69 -3.46 -12.27
N ARG A 16 -4.17 -2.88 -11.16
CA ARG A 16 -4.98 -3.59 -10.16
C ARG A 16 -6.31 -4.05 -10.73
N ILE A 17 -7.03 -3.18 -11.45
CA ILE A 17 -8.30 -3.51 -12.13
C ILE A 17 -8.08 -4.64 -13.14
N ILE A 18 -7.08 -4.51 -14.01
CA ILE A 18 -6.72 -5.52 -15.01
C ILE A 18 -6.36 -6.85 -14.34
N GLY A 19 -5.52 -6.81 -13.30
CA GLY A 19 -5.09 -7.97 -12.54
C GLY A 19 -6.24 -8.70 -11.84
N PHE A 20 -7.20 -7.96 -11.30
CA PHE A 20 -8.42 -8.51 -10.70
C PHE A 20 -9.22 -9.33 -11.73
N PHE A 21 -9.58 -8.73 -12.86
CA PHE A 21 -10.36 -9.43 -13.89
C PHE A 21 -9.59 -10.58 -14.54
N ASN A 22 -8.27 -10.50 -14.64
CA ASN A 22 -7.44 -11.58 -15.17
C ASN A 22 -7.38 -12.80 -14.25
N ARG A 23 -7.54 -12.63 -12.92
CA ARG A 23 -7.58 -13.75 -11.96
C ARG A 23 -8.96 -14.36 -11.77
N ALA A 24 -10.02 -13.57 -11.95
CA ALA A 24 -11.39 -14.03 -11.72
C ALA A 24 -11.73 -15.25 -12.59
N ARG A 25 -12.02 -16.41 -11.98
CA ARG A 25 -12.26 -17.65 -12.74
C ARG A 25 -13.71 -17.81 -13.17
N ASN A 26 -14.61 -17.17 -12.45
CA ASN A 26 -16.05 -17.23 -12.65
C ASN A 26 -16.68 -15.89 -12.25
N VAL A 27 -17.97 -15.76 -12.54
CA VAL A 27 -18.73 -14.54 -12.28
C VAL A 27 -18.80 -14.23 -10.78
N ASP A 28 -18.91 -15.25 -9.94
CA ASP A 28 -19.11 -15.07 -8.51
C ASP A 28 -17.86 -14.45 -7.86
N MET A 29 -16.65 -14.72 -8.36
CA MET A 29 -15.42 -14.03 -7.96
C MET A 29 -15.37 -12.54 -8.35
N ILE A 30 -16.16 -12.12 -9.34
CA ILE A 30 -16.26 -10.68 -9.68
C ILE A 30 -17.27 -9.99 -8.75
N LEU A 31 -18.26 -10.74 -8.28
CA LEU A 31 -19.40 -10.23 -7.49
C LEU A 31 -19.27 -10.54 -5.99
N ASP A 32 -18.07 -10.83 -5.51
CA ASP A 32 -17.82 -11.23 -4.12
C ASP A 32 -17.83 -10.06 -3.11
N GLY A 33 -18.17 -8.85 -3.57
CA GLY A 33 -18.17 -7.63 -2.78
C GLY A 33 -16.88 -6.83 -2.86
N THR A 34 -15.90 -7.25 -3.67
CA THR A 34 -14.68 -6.46 -3.93
C THR A 34 -15.00 -5.13 -4.61
N ILE A 35 -15.90 -5.12 -5.59
CA ILE A 35 -16.31 -3.89 -6.30
C ILE A 35 -17.42 -3.23 -5.49
N ARG A 36 -17.14 -2.01 -5.02
CA ARG A 36 -18.03 -1.14 -4.25
C ARG A 36 -18.50 0.02 -5.13
N ASP A 37 -19.74 0.46 -4.92
CA ASP A 37 -20.27 1.64 -5.58
C ASP A 37 -19.54 2.90 -5.05
N ASP A 38 -19.14 3.80 -5.94
CA ASP A 38 -18.59 5.10 -5.54
C ASP A 38 -19.69 5.95 -4.87
N PRO A 39 -19.54 6.36 -3.59
CA PRO A 39 -20.55 7.15 -2.89
C PRO A 39 -20.84 8.51 -3.54
N ALA A 40 -19.96 9.03 -4.41
CA ALA A 40 -20.17 10.28 -5.13
C ALA A 40 -21.18 10.16 -6.28
N ASP A 41 -21.40 8.96 -6.83
CA ASP A 41 -22.28 8.71 -7.99
C ASP A 41 -23.75 8.45 -7.57
N GLY A 42 -24.07 8.52 -6.28
CA GLY A 42 -25.38 8.19 -5.72
C GLY A 42 -25.58 6.67 -5.60
N PRO A 43 -26.81 6.15 -5.40
CA PRO A 43 -27.06 4.72 -5.43
C PRO A 43 -26.81 4.19 -6.85
N GLY A 44 -25.57 3.78 -7.09
CA GLY A 44 -25.08 3.23 -8.35
C GLY A 44 -25.78 1.93 -8.72
N LYS A 45 -25.67 1.55 -10.00
CA LYS A 45 -26.01 0.21 -10.43
C LYS A 45 -24.77 -0.65 -10.26
N THR A 46 -24.68 -1.31 -9.11
CA THR A 46 -23.64 -2.30 -8.80
C THR A 46 -23.50 -3.29 -9.96
N MET A 47 -22.27 -3.71 -10.27
CA MET A 47 -21.99 -4.59 -11.40
C MET A 47 -22.88 -5.84 -11.36
N GLY A 48 -23.74 -6.00 -12.37
CA GLY A 48 -24.63 -7.14 -12.47
C GLY A 48 -23.97 -8.40 -13.04
N ARG A 49 -24.56 -9.57 -12.75
CA ARG A 49 -24.12 -10.89 -13.24
C ARG A 49 -23.92 -10.94 -14.76
N THR A 50 -24.78 -10.26 -15.52
CA THR A 50 -24.69 -10.20 -16.98
C THR A 50 -23.44 -9.46 -17.46
N LEU A 51 -23.07 -8.35 -16.79
CA LEU A 51 -21.87 -7.58 -17.14
C LEU A 51 -20.60 -8.36 -16.77
N ALA A 52 -20.55 -8.92 -15.55
CA ALA A 52 -19.44 -9.76 -15.11
C ALA A 52 -19.20 -10.98 -16.04
N ALA A 53 -20.27 -11.67 -16.46
CA ALA A 53 -20.19 -12.77 -17.43
C ALA A 53 -19.66 -12.30 -18.79
N ARG A 54 -20.09 -11.11 -19.24
CA ARG A 54 -19.63 -10.51 -20.50
C ARG A 54 -18.15 -10.16 -20.44
N ILE A 55 -17.67 -9.59 -19.32
CA ILE A 55 -16.26 -9.28 -19.09
C ILE A 55 -15.41 -10.55 -19.19
N LEU A 56 -15.81 -11.63 -18.50
CA LEU A 56 -15.09 -12.91 -18.57
C LEU A 56 -15.08 -13.51 -19.98
N ARG A 57 -16.20 -13.39 -20.71
CA ARG A 57 -16.28 -13.86 -22.10
C ARG A 57 -15.28 -13.11 -22.98
N VAL A 58 -15.29 -11.78 -22.94
CA VAL A 58 -14.36 -10.95 -23.72
C VAL A 58 -12.92 -11.32 -23.37
N ARG A 59 -12.58 -11.41 -22.07
CA ARG A 59 -11.25 -11.82 -21.64
C ARG A 59 -10.81 -13.16 -22.25
N ASN A 60 -11.71 -14.15 -22.27
CA ASN A 60 -11.40 -15.49 -22.78
C ASN A 60 -11.22 -15.53 -24.32
N GLU A 61 -11.72 -14.52 -25.03
CA GLU A 61 -11.56 -14.35 -26.48
C GLU A 61 -10.25 -13.61 -26.84
N LEU A 62 -9.62 -12.91 -25.89
CA LEU A 62 -8.35 -12.20 -26.10
C LEU A 62 -7.13 -13.13 -26.23
N PRO A 63 -6.06 -12.67 -26.88
CA PRO A 63 -4.77 -13.36 -26.88
C PRO A 63 -4.31 -13.66 -25.45
N ARG A 64 -3.84 -14.90 -25.22
CA ARG A 64 -3.43 -15.40 -23.89
C ARG A 64 -4.55 -15.35 -22.83
N ARG A 65 -5.81 -15.15 -23.25
CA ARG A 65 -7.01 -15.12 -22.40
C ARG A 65 -6.92 -14.11 -21.25
N ARG A 66 -6.34 -12.94 -21.52
CA ARG A 66 -6.10 -11.89 -20.52
C ARG A 66 -6.23 -10.50 -21.12
N PHE A 67 -6.68 -9.56 -20.30
CA PHE A 67 -6.59 -8.13 -20.56
C PHE A 67 -5.14 -7.67 -20.44
N SER A 68 -4.74 -6.73 -21.28
CA SER A 68 -3.44 -6.09 -21.32
C SER A 68 -3.49 -4.59 -21.07
N ASP A 69 -4.66 -3.97 -21.26
CA ASP A 69 -4.89 -2.54 -21.11
C ASP A 69 -6.30 -2.32 -20.53
N LEU A 70 -6.48 -1.28 -19.71
CA LEU A 70 -7.77 -0.91 -19.14
C LEU A 70 -8.77 -0.52 -20.24
N ALA A 71 -8.30 0.04 -21.36
CA ALA A 71 -9.13 0.36 -22.51
C ALA A 71 -9.81 -0.87 -23.14
N GLU A 72 -9.27 -2.08 -22.95
CA GLU A 72 -9.95 -3.32 -23.38
C GLU A 72 -11.18 -3.63 -22.52
N ILE A 73 -11.16 -3.23 -21.25
CA ILE A 73 -12.29 -3.37 -20.32
C ILE A 73 -13.31 -2.25 -20.58
N ASP A 74 -12.86 -1.00 -20.74
CA ASP A 74 -13.72 0.16 -21.04
C ASP A 74 -14.57 -0.04 -22.30
N ARG A 75 -14.01 -0.66 -23.34
CA ARG A 75 -14.74 -0.93 -24.60
C ARG A 75 -15.80 -2.02 -24.50
N ILE A 76 -15.90 -2.75 -23.38
CA ILE A 76 -16.88 -3.81 -23.21
C ILE A 76 -18.25 -3.17 -23.08
N ALA A 77 -19.17 -3.50 -23.99
CA ALA A 77 -20.54 -3.01 -23.92
C ALA A 77 -21.12 -3.19 -22.51
N GLY A 78 -21.65 -2.13 -21.91
CA GLY A 78 -22.18 -2.13 -20.55
C GLY A 78 -21.18 -1.73 -19.46
N VAL A 79 -19.88 -1.68 -19.75
CA VAL A 79 -18.93 -0.88 -18.98
C VAL A 79 -19.13 0.57 -19.45
N GLY A 80 -19.44 1.45 -18.52
CA GLY A 80 -19.55 2.88 -18.75
C GLY A 80 -18.82 3.65 -17.66
N THR A 81 -18.90 4.98 -17.72
CA THR A 81 -18.17 5.87 -16.80
C THR A 81 -18.40 5.53 -15.33
N GLY A 82 -19.65 5.32 -14.91
CA GLY A 82 -19.96 4.93 -13.52
C GLY A 82 -19.31 3.60 -13.10
N THR A 83 -19.34 2.57 -13.95
CA THR A 83 -18.65 1.31 -13.66
C THR A 83 -17.14 1.48 -13.56
N LEU A 84 -16.55 2.35 -14.39
CA LEU A 84 -15.12 2.68 -14.25
C LEU A 84 -14.84 3.46 -12.97
N GLN A 85 -15.71 4.38 -12.56
CA GLN A 85 -15.59 5.10 -11.28
C GLN A 85 -15.66 4.14 -10.10
N ASP A 86 -16.62 3.21 -10.09
CA ASP A 86 -16.72 2.15 -9.06
C ASP A 86 -15.44 1.30 -8.98
N LEU A 87 -14.88 0.94 -10.13
CA LEU A 87 -13.61 0.20 -10.20
C LEU A 87 -12.45 1.05 -9.66
N VAL A 88 -12.34 2.31 -10.07
CA VAL A 88 -11.29 3.22 -9.57
C VAL A 88 -11.44 3.43 -8.07
N TYR A 89 -12.65 3.60 -7.55
CA TYR A 89 -12.94 3.71 -6.13
C TYR A 89 -12.52 2.44 -5.38
N SER A 90 -12.93 1.27 -5.88
CA SER A 90 -12.65 -0.04 -5.25
C SER A 90 -11.16 -0.40 -5.24
N PHE A 91 -10.45 -0.10 -6.32
CA PHE A 91 -9.04 -0.45 -6.49
C PHE A 91 -8.08 0.73 -6.24
N GLY A 92 -8.60 1.91 -5.91
CA GLY A 92 -7.85 3.15 -5.69
C GLY A 92 -7.31 3.33 -4.28
N VAL A 93 -7.64 2.43 -3.35
CA VAL A 93 -7.06 2.42 -2.00
C VAL A 93 -5.62 1.91 -2.08
N SER A 94 -4.68 2.75 -1.64
CA SER A 94 -3.25 2.42 -1.59
C SER A 94 -2.96 1.25 -0.64
N ALA A 95 -1.83 0.55 -0.83
CA ALA A 95 -1.45 -0.55 0.07
C ALA A 95 -1.34 -0.09 1.53
N ALA A 96 -0.76 1.10 1.76
CA ALA A 96 -0.57 1.63 3.11
C ALA A 96 -1.90 1.99 3.79
N GLU A 97 -2.81 2.63 3.04
CA GLU A 97 -4.14 2.96 3.55
C GLU A 97 -4.97 1.70 3.84
N ALA A 98 -4.95 0.72 2.93
CA ALA A 98 -5.63 -0.54 3.11
C ALA A 98 -5.10 -1.31 4.34
N PHE A 99 -3.78 -1.34 4.54
CA PHE A 99 -3.16 -1.99 5.69
C PHE A 99 -3.52 -1.29 7.00
N ARG A 100 -3.42 0.04 7.07
CA ARG A 100 -3.81 0.78 8.28
C ARG A 100 -5.31 0.59 8.60
N GLY A 101 -6.16 0.69 7.58
CA GLY A 101 -7.60 0.48 7.72
C GLY A 101 -7.91 -0.92 8.24
N SER A 102 -7.32 -1.95 7.62
CA SER A 102 -7.57 -3.34 8.02
C SER A 102 -7.05 -3.66 9.42
N MET A 103 -5.94 -3.05 9.84
CA MET A 103 -5.39 -3.18 11.20
C MET A 103 -6.40 -2.74 12.27
N TYR A 104 -7.13 -1.64 12.04
CA TYR A 104 -8.18 -1.15 12.94
C TYR A 104 -9.52 -1.87 12.76
N GLU A 105 -10.02 -1.99 11.54
CA GLU A 105 -11.35 -2.55 11.24
C GLU A 105 -11.47 -4.02 11.66
N SER A 106 -10.38 -4.79 11.54
CA SER A 106 -10.36 -6.19 11.99
C SER A 106 -10.18 -6.35 13.51
N GLY A 107 -9.95 -5.25 14.24
CA GLY A 107 -9.58 -5.29 15.66
C GLY A 107 -8.23 -5.98 15.88
N THR A 108 -7.29 -5.87 14.92
CA THR A 108 -5.92 -6.36 15.11
C THR A 108 -5.16 -5.44 16.08
N ILE A 109 -5.36 -4.13 15.97
CA ILE A 109 -4.96 -3.13 16.97
C ILE A 109 -6.17 -2.27 17.35
N TYR A 110 -6.12 -1.65 18.53
CA TYR A 110 -7.22 -0.83 19.04
C TYR A 110 -6.93 0.67 18.85
N GLU A 111 -7.74 1.34 18.04
CA GLU A 111 -7.54 2.76 17.69
C GLU A 111 -7.51 3.69 18.92
N GLY A 112 -8.22 3.32 20.00
CA GLY A 112 -8.30 4.14 21.21
C GLY A 112 -6.99 4.28 21.98
N ASN A 113 -6.05 3.34 21.84
CA ASN A 113 -4.78 3.37 22.54
C ASN A 113 -3.56 3.02 21.66
N TRP A 114 -3.76 2.72 20.39
CA TRP A 114 -2.67 2.37 19.47
C TRP A 114 -2.71 3.26 18.23
N ALA A 115 -1.80 4.23 18.17
CA ALA A 115 -1.62 5.07 17.00
C ALA A 115 -0.72 4.35 15.99
N LEU A 116 -1.22 4.16 14.77
CA LEU A 116 -0.48 3.68 13.61
C LEU A 116 -0.64 4.72 12.50
N GLU A 117 0.44 5.44 12.24
CA GLU A 117 0.52 6.47 11.20
C GLU A 117 1.48 6.06 10.08
N PHE A 118 1.19 6.53 8.88
CA PHE A 118 2.09 6.39 7.75
C PHE A 118 2.22 7.70 6.98
N PHE A 119 3.38 7.90 6.39
CA PHE A 119 3.69 9.04 5.54
C PHE A 119 4.07 8.50 4.16
N ARG A 120 3.20 8.73 3.17
CA ARG A 120 3.34 8.19 1.81
C ARG A 120 3.86 9.28 0.88
N PHE A 121 4.96 9.00 0.20
CA PHE A 121 5.61 9.89 -0.74
C PHE A 121 5.54 9.28 -2.15
N PRO A 122 4.52 9.63 -2.95
CA PRO A 122 4.47 9.23 -4.35
C PRO A 122 5.52 9.99 -5.16
N LEU A 123 6.18 9.28 -6.07
CA LEU A 123 7.09 9.86 -7.06
C LEU A 123 6.47 9.71 -8.45
N GLU A 124 6.27 10.82 -9.15
CA GLU A 124 5.65 10.84 -10.48
C GLU A 124 6.63 10.41 -11.57
N ASP A 125 7.91 10.72 -11.41
CA ASP A 125 8.96 10.32 -12.35
C ASP A 125 9.49 8.92 -12.02
N GLN A 126 9.29 8.00 -12.96
CA GLN A 126 9.71 6.62 -12.80
C GLN A 126 11.24 6.48 -12.69
N GLN A 127 12.02 7.30 -13.39
CA GLN A 127 13.49 7.19 -13.35
C GLN A 127 14.04 7.68 -12.01
N GLU A 128 13.48 8.77 -11.49
CA GLU A 128 13.75 9.27 -10.14
C GLU A 128 13.42 8.19 -9.10
N PHE A 129 12.20 7.64 -9.14
CA PHE A 129 11.79 6.55 -8.26
C PHE A 129 12.78 5.37 -8.32
N GLU A 130 13.13 4.91 -9.53
CA GLU A 130 14.06 3.79 -9.70
C GLU A 130 15.48 4.11 -9.21
N SER A 131 15.97 5.34 -9.36
CA SER A 131 17.28 5.75 -8.84
C SER A 131 17.32 5.74 -7.31
N ILE A 132 16.25 6.19 -6.66
CA ILE A 132 16.13 6.22 -5.20
C ILE A 132 15.93 4.80 -4.66
N ALA A 133 15.01 4.04 -5.25
CA ALA A 133 14.62 2.70 -4.77
C ALA A 133 15.76 1.67 -4.86
N ARG A 134 16.67 1.79 -5.84
CA ARG A 134 17.71 0.80 -6.11
C ARG A 134 19.03 1.07 -5.40
N ASP A 135 19.26 2.28 -4.90
CA ASP A 135 20.50 2.66 -4.23
C ASP A 135 20.21 3.01 -2.76
N GLU A 136 20.84 2.27 -1.84
CA GLU A 136 20.63 2.46 -0.40
C GLU A 136 20.99 3.89 0.06
N LYS A 137 22.01 4.52 -0.54
CA LYS A 137 22.43 5.87 -0.16
C LYS A 137 21.42 6.90 -0.65
N GLU A 138 20.93 6.76 -1.87
CA GLU A 138 19.88 7.63 -2.41
C GLU A 138 18.58 7.47 -1.62
N LEU A 139 18.18 6.23 -1.28
CA LEU A 139 17.03 5.96 -0.41
C LEU A 139 17.21 6.61 0.96
N ARG A 140 18.38 6.47 1.59
CA ARG A 140 18.67 7.09 2.89
C ARG A 140 18.60 8.61 2.81
N GLN A 141 19.15 9.22 1.76
CA GLN A 141 19.10 10.66 1.56
C GLN A 141 17.67 11.14 1.37
N PHE A 142 16.87 10.44 0.57
CA PHE A 142 15.45 10.71 0.41
C PHE A 142 14.70 10.62 1.74
N VAL A 143 14.92 9.56 2.53
CA VAL A 143 14.30 9.40 3.86
C VAL A 143 14.70 10.52 4.81
N LEU A 144 15.97 10.97 4.79
CA LEU A 144 16.45 12.10 5.60
C LEU A 144 15.74 13.40 5.25
N GLU A 145 15.56 13.68 3.95
CA GLU A 145 14.88 14.87 3.48
C GLU A 145 13.41 14.86 3.91
N LYS A 146 12.69 13.76 3.63
CA LYS A 146 11.27 13.63 4.00
C LYS A 146 11.04 13.61 5.50
N LEU A 147 11.95 13.00 6.25
CA LEU A 147 11.91 13.05 7.70
C LEU A 147 12.16 14.48 8.20
N THR A 148 13.08 15.23 7.59
CA THR A 148 13.31 16.65 7.97
C THR A 148 12.04 17.48 7.79
N ASP A 149 11.37 17.36 6.65
CA ASP A 149 10.10 18.04 6.37
C ASP A 149 9.03 17.66 7.41
N LEU A 150 8.88 16.36 7.68
CA LEU A 150 7.93 15.84 8.65
C LEU A 150 8.17 16.35 10.07
N LEU A 151 9.44 16.40 10.50
CA LEU A 151 9.81 16.90 11.82
C LEU A 151 9.50 18.39 11.99
N GLN A 152 9.63 19.18 10.91
CA GLN A 152 9.22 20.58 10.91
C GLN A 152 7.70 20.72 10.97
N GLU A 153 6.95 19.95 10.17
CA GLU A 153 5.49 19.94 10.17
C GLU A 153 4.93 19.59 11.55
N ARG A 154 5.50 18.56 12.20
CA ARG A 154 5.13 18.12 13.55
C ARG A 154 5.67 19.02 14.66
N SER A 155 6.40 20.09 14.32
CA SER A 155 6.99 21.03 15.28
C SER A 155 7.85 20.34 16.35
N VAL A 156 8.60 19.30 15.95
CA VAL A 156 9.47 18.56 16.88
C VAL A 156 10.61 19.45 17.34
N GLY A 157 10.90 19.44 18.64
CA GLY A 157 11.98 20.24 19.22
C GLY A 157 13.34 19.93 18.57
N ALA A 158 14.12 20.97 18.25
CA ALA A 158 15.36 20.86 17.46
C ALA A 158 16.35 19.78 17.94
N LYS A 159 16.49 19.60 19.26
CA LYS A 159 17.36 18.56 19.84
C LYS A 159 16.86 17.15 19.53
N ALA A 160 15.55 16.92 19.61
CA ALA A 160 14.95 15.63 19.29
C ALA A 160 15.00 15.35 17.79
N ALA A 161 14.75 16.38 16.98
CA ALA A 161 14.86 16.31 15.52
C ALA A 161 16.28 15.93 15.08
N GLU A 162 17.32 16.63 15.55
CA GLU A 162 18.71 16.34 15.18
C GLU A 162 19.14 14.93 15.62
N ALA A 163 18.65 14.46 16.77
CA ALA A 163 18.91 13.09 17.22
C ALA A 163 18.30 12.07 16.26
N MET A 164 17.03 12.24 15.85
CA MET A 164 16.38 11.34 14.88
C MET A 164 17.05 11.36 13.51
N LEU A 165 17.47 12.54 13.03
CA LEU A 165 18.21 12.64 11.77
C LEU A 165 19.58 11.97 11.86
N THR A 166 20.26 12.08 13.00
CA THR A 166 21.52 11.36 13.25
C THR A 166 21.30 9.85 13.26
N ASP A 167 20.26 9.36 13.93
CA ASP A 167 19.88 7.96 13.96
C ASP A 167 19.75 7.42 12.51
N ILE A 168 19.02 8.12 11.63
CA ILE A 168 18.88 7.73 10.22
C ILE A 168 20.18 7.84 9.41
N ARG A 169 21.03 8.85 9.63
CA ARG A 169 22.30 9.00 8.89
C ARG A 169 23.22 7.80 9.08
N THR A 170 23.23 7.21 10.28
CA THR A 170 24.16 6.13 10.64
C THR A 170 23.52 4.75 10.80
N ALA A 171 22.18 4.66 10.73
CA ALA A 171 21.45 3.42 10.91
C ALA A 171 21.95 2.32 9.95
N TYR A 172 22.17 1.12 10.49
CA TYR A 172 22.22 -0.08 9.65
C TYR A 172 20.83 -0.30 9.05
N ILE A 173 20.76 -0.76 7.79
CA ILE A 173 19.49 -1.00 7.11
C ILE A 173 19.37 -2.49 6.85
N ASP A 174 18.38 -3.12 7.49
CA ASP A 174 17.94 -4.46 7.12
C ASP A 174 16.95 -4.36 5.96
N GLN A 175 17.24 -5.05 4.85
CA GLN A 175 16.39 -5.08 3.66
C GLN A 175 15.72 -6.43 3.48
N TYR A 176 14.41 -6.43 3.27
CA TYR A 176 13.61 -7.61 3.00
C TYR A 176 12.72 -7.39 1.79
N SER A 177 12.71 -8.35 0.88
CA SER A 177 11.84 -8.33 -0.30
C SER A 177 10.62 -9.20 -0.10
N ASN A 178 9.44 -8.75 -0.58
CA ASN A 178 8.21 -9.57 -0.61
C ASN A 178 8.25 -10.72 -1.64
N SER A 179 9.38 -10.92 -2.34
CA SER A 179 9.65 -12.17 -3.06
C SER A 179 9.71 -13.41 -2.16
N THR A 180 9.83 -13.19 -0.85
CA THR A 180 9.63 -14.20 0.19
C THR A 180 8.73 -13.61 1.29
N PRO A 181 8.17 -14.44 2.20
CA PRO A 181 7.43 -13.93 3.36
C PRO A 181 8.26 -13.08 4.34
N ALA A 182 9.58 -12.94 4.13
CA ALA A 182 10.48 -12.29 5.07
C ALA A 182 10.11 -10.83 5.36
N ALA A 183 9.69 -10.05 4.36
CA ALA A 183 9.28 -8.66 4.57
C ALA A 183 8.06 -8.56 5.49
N ALA A 184 7.05 -9.40 5.27
CA ALA A 184 5.86 -9.45 6.11
C ALA A 184 6.18 -9.88 7.55
N TYR A 185 7.07 -10.87 7.71
CA TYR A 185 7.47 -11.35 9.04
C TYR A 185 8.33 -10.36 9.79
N ALA A 186 9.26 -9.68 9.11
CA ALA A 186 10.07 -8.63 9.72
C ALA A 186 9.21 -7.46 10.20
N LEU A 187 8.22 -7.02 9.41
CA LEU A 187 7.27 -6.00 9.84
C LEU A 187 6.38 -6.49 11.00
N ALA A 188 5.96 -7.75 10.99
CA ALA A 188 5.18 -8.33 12.09
C ALA A 188 5.99 -8.37 13.40
N LEU A 189 7.29 -8.72 13.33
CA LEU A 189 8.19 -8.70 14.49
C LEU A 189 8.34 -7.29 15.06
N TRP A 190 8.44 -6.27 14.21
CA TRP A 190 8.44 -4.87 14.66
C TRP A 190 7.17 -4.50 15.46
N PHE A 191 5.99 -4.99 15.05
CA PHE A 191 4.77 -4.83 15.86
C PHE A 191 4.80 -5.61 17.18
N TYR A 192 5.40 -6.79 17.19
CA TYR A 192 5.53 -7.62 18.39
C TYR A 192 6.38 -6.95 19.49
N GLU A 193 7.33 -6.08 19.10
CA GLU A 193 8.19 -5.35 20.04
C GLU A 193 7.48 -4.24 20.83
N PHE A 194 6.24 -3.85 20.47
CA PHE A 194 5.46 -2.88 21.24
C PHE A 194 5.03 -3.42 22.61
N ASP A 195 4.54 -4.65 22.65
CA ASP A 195 4.10 -5.32 23.88
C ASP A 195 4.14 -6.83 23.68
N ALA A 196 5.27 -7.42 24.06
CA ALA A 196 5.51 -8.86 23.94
C ALA A 196 4.61 -9.70 24.88
N ASP A 197 3.91 -9.08 25.84
CA ASP A 197 3.06 -9.75 26.83
C ASP A 197 1.56 -9.85 26.41
N ASN A 198 1.26 -9.54 25.15
CA ASN A 198 0.04 -9.91 24.40
C ASN A 198 -1.31 -9.35 24.91
N TRP A 199 -1.79 -8.32 24.20
CA TRP A 199 -3.22 -8.07 23.98
C TRP A 199 -3.70 -8.32 22.53
N PHE A 200 -2.78 -8.67 21.62
CA PHE A 200 -3.05 -8.97 20.21
C PHE A 200 -2.45 -10.33 19.83
N SER A 201 -3.09 -11.05 18.89
CA SER A 201 -2.59 -12.35 18.41
C SER A 201 -1.51 -12.11 17.35
N TRP A 202 -0.31 -12.65 17.59
CA TRP A 202 0.80 -12.67 16.62
C TRP A 202 0.33 -13.11 15.22
N GLU A 203 -0.52 -14.12 15.16
CA GLU A 203 -1.08 -14.64 13.92
C GLU A 203 -1.93 -13.59 13.18
N ARG A 204 -2.68 -12.74 13.91
CA ARG A 204 -3.46 -11.66 13.28
C ARG A 204 -2.54 -10.60 12.67
N ILE A 205 -1.53 -10.14 13.42
CA ILE A 205 -0.55 -9.18 12.91
C ILE A 205 0.14 -9.74 11.66
N GLN A 206 0.61 -10.99 11.73
CA GLN A 206 1.25 -11.65 10.60
C GLN A 206 0.32 -11.73 9.38
N GLN A 207 -0.97 -12.04 9.57
CA GLN A 207 -1.94 -12.05 8.47
C GLN A 207 -2.11 -10.66 7.85
N GLN A 208 -2.18 -9.60 8.67
CA GLN A 208 -2.30 -8.23 8.17
C GLN A 208 -1.03 -7.80 7.42
N THR A 209 0.17 -8.11 7.92
CA THR A 209 1.41 -7.76 7.23
C THR A 209 1.60 -8.56 5.94
N ILE A 210 1.22 -9.85 5.90
CA ILE A 210 1.18 -10.63 4.65
C ILE A 210 0.25 -9.94 3.65
N ALA A 211 -0.99 -9.62 4.06
CA ALA A 211 -1.95 -8.96 3.19
C ALA A 211 -1.42 -7.61 2.65
N TYR A 212 -0.68 -6.85 3.47
CA TYR A 212 -0.05 -5.61 3.04
C TYR A 212 0.98 -5.82 1.92
N PHE A 213 1.91 -6.76 2.09
CA PHE A 213 2.92 -7.06 1.08
C PHE A 213 2.38 -7.82 -0.14
N GLU A 214 1.19 -8.44 -0.03
CA GLU A 214 0.48 -9.09 -1.14
C GLU A 214 -0.55 -8.19 -1.84
N HIS A 215 -0.76 -6.96 -1.36
CA HIS A 215 -1.79 -6.03 -1.87
C HIS A 215 -1.73 -5.85 -3.38
N ASN A 216 -0.51 -5.86 -3.93
CA ASN A 216 -0.20 -5.69 -5.34
C ASN A 216 0.23 -6.98 -6.05
N ALA A 217 0.02 -8.18 -5.47
CA ALA A 217 0.45 -9.46 -6.05
C ALA A 217 -0.18 -9.78 -7.43
N SER A 218 -1.27 -9.09 -7.81
CA SER A 218 -1.92 -9.17 -9.15
C SER A 218 -1.22 -8.40 -10.26
N THR A 219 -0.31 -7.51 -9.87
CA THR A 219 0.09 -6.35 -10.65
C THR A 219 1.49 -6.55 -11.19
N TYR A 220 1.88 -5.77 -12.20
CA TYR A 220 3.29 -5.64 -12.55
C TYR A 220 3.66 -4.15 -12.62
N PRO A 221 4.74 -3.73 -11.95
CA PRO A 221 5.48 -4.49 -10.93
C PRO A 221 4.60 -4.79 -9.69
N TRP A 222 4.86 -5.91 -9.00
CA TRP A 222 4.18 -6.30 -7.75
C TRP A 222 5.09 -6.18 -6.51
N LEU A 223 6.38 -5.91 -6.74
CA LEU A 223 7.40 -5.92 -5.72
C LEU A 223 7.13 -4.83 -4.68
N MET A 224 7.32 -5.20 -3.42
CA MET A 224 7.34 -4.29 -2.28
C MET A 224 8.49 -4.72 -1.38
N ASP A 225 9.36 -3.78 -1.06
CA ASP A 225 10.56 -4.03 -0.25
C ASP A 225 10.45 -3.25 1.06
N LEU A 226 10.80 -3.91 2.17
CA LEU A 226 10.91 -3.33 3.49
C LEU A 226 12.37 -3.02 3.81
N TYR A 227 12.61 -1.81 4.28
CA TYR A 227 13.89 -1.33 4.80
C TYR A 227 13.67 -0.92 6.26
N LEU A 228 14.31 -1.61 7.20
CA LEU A 228 14.27 -1.26 8.61
C LEU A 228 15.53 -0.46 8.94
N PHE A 229 15.37 0.84 9.20
CA PHE A 229 16.48 1.68 9.66
C PHE A 229 16.70 1.46 11.14
N LYS A 230 17.70 0.64 11.48
CA LYS A 230 17.87 0.11 12.83
C LYS A 230 18.27 1.17 13.85
N GLY A 231 17.68 1.10 15.05
CA GLY A 231 17.98 1.98 16.18
C GLY A 231 17.34 3.37 16.11
N PHE A 232 16.49 3.64 15.11
CA PHE A 232 15.69 4.85 15.08
C PHE A 232 14.70 4.85 16.25
N ARG A 233 14.56 6.00 16.92
CA ARG A 233 13.56 6.16 17.99
C ARG A 233 12.66 7.34 17.67
N ASN A 234 11.36 7.11 17.63
CA ASN A 234 10.38 8.18 17.53
C ASN A 234 10.46 9.10 18.75
N LYS A 235 10.89 10.35 18.54
CA LYS A 235 11.07 11.38 19.58
C LYS A 235 10.12 12.57 19.35
N GLY A 236 8.90 12.31 18.87
CA GLY A 236 7.84 13.31 18.79
C GLY A 236 7.17 13.47 17.43
N ILE A 237 7.34 12.54 16.49
CA ILE A 237 6.54 12.53 15.24
C ILE A 237 5.07 12.29 15.57
N ILE A 238 4.82 11.36 16.50
CA ILE A 238 3.54 11.13 17.17
C ILE A 238 3.73 11.24 18.69
N PRO A 239 2.66 11.45 19.48
CA PRO A 239 2.76 11.59 20.93
C PRO A 239 3.52 10.42 21.58
N SER A 240 4.30 10.71 22.62
CA SER A 240 5.13 9.72 23.30
C SER A 240 4.29 8.60 23.91
N GLY A 241 4.61 7.37 23.53
CA GLY A 241 4.07 6.13 24.07
C GLY A 241 5.13 5.04 23.94
N ILE A 242 4.75 3.78 24.16
CA ILE A 242 5.62 2.64 23.92
C ILE A 242 5.82 2.54 22.40
N CYS A 243 7.07 2.68 21.96
CA CYS A 243 7.46 2.60 20.56
C CYS A 243 8.69 1.68 20.47
N PRO A 244 8.69 0.65 19.60
CA PRO A 244 9.87 -0.13 19.31
C PRO A 244 10.93 0.75 18.65
N GLU A 245 12.14 0.24 18.63
CA GLU A 245 13.21 0.84 17.86
C GLU A 245 12.98 0.53 16.37
N ASP A 246 13.68 1.28 15.52
CA ASP A 246 13.64 1.19 14.06
C ASP A 246 12.54 1.99 13.37
N LEU A 247 12.86 2.45 12.16
CA LEU A 247 11.91 3.07 11.24
C LEU A 247 11.64 2.11 10.08
N PRO A 248 10.42 1.54 10.00
CA PRO A 248 10.02 0.77 8.82
C PRO A 248 9.76 1.70 7.63
N VAL A 249 10.49 1.45 6.55
CA VAL A 249 10.36 2.14 5.27
C VAL A 249 9.99 1.13 4.20
N VAL A 250 8.88 1.35 3.51
CA VAL A 250 8.41 0.45 2.45
C VAL A 250 8.52 1.13 1.09
N VAL A 251 9.26 0.50 0.19
CA VAL A 251 9.34 0.88 -1.23
C VAL A 251 8.32 0.04 -2.00
N ASN A 252 7.29 0.67 -2.54
CA ASN A 252 6.22 0.01 -3.28
C ASN A 252 6.34 0.33 -4.77
N TRP A 253 6.84 -0.64 -5.54
CA TRP A 253 7.12 -0.49 -6.96
C TRP A 253 5.85 -0.35 -7.80
N ALA A 254 4.77 -1.04 -7.40
CA ALA A 254 3.51 -0.97 -8.12
C ALA A 254 2.97 0.46 -8.12
N GLU A 255 3.02 1.12 -6.97
CA GLU A 255 2.47 2.45 -6.75
C GLU A 255 3.49 3.59 -6.93
N GLN A 256 4.76 3.29 -7.21
CA GLN A 256 5.88 4.24 -7.27
C GLN A 256 5.95 5.14 -6.02
N THR A 257 5.89 4.50 -4.84
CA THR A 257 5.83 5.22 -3.57
C THR A 257 6.83 4.70 -2.56
N ILE A 258 7.28 5.60 -1.69
CA ILE A 258 8.05 5.29 -0.50
C ILE A 258 7.20 5.66 0.71
N THR A 259 7.02 4.75 1.65
CA THR A 259 6.16 4.93 2.83
C THR A 259 6.98 4.79 4.10
N LEU A 260 6.88 5.75 5.01
CA LEU A 260 7.44 5.66 6.37
C LEU A 260 6.32 5.27 7.33
N TRP A 261 6.57 4.32 8.22
CA TRP A 261 5.63 3.90 9.25
C TRP A 261 6.09 4.36 10.63
N VAL A 262 5.17 4.92 11.41
CA VAL A 262 5.41 5.30 12.80
C VAL A 262 4.23 4.85 13.64
N SER A 263 4.49 4.28 14.81
CA SER A 263 3.44 3.79 15.69
C SER A 263 3.82 3.96 17.15
N ALA A 264 2.80 4.11 18.00
CA ALA A 264 2.91 4.24 19.45
C ALA A 264 1.73 3.54 20.12
N LEU A 265 2.03 2.77 21.16
CA LEU A 265 1.05 2.20 22.07
C LEU A 265 0.98 3.06 23.35
N TYR A 266 -0.24 3.35 23.80
CA TYR A 266 -0.55 4.14 24.97
C TYR A 266 -1.22 3.27 26.04
N ASP A 267 -0.92 3.57 27.30
CA ASP A 267 -1.54 2.96 28.48
C ASP A 267 -2.98 3.43 28.69
#